data_AF-R9AWM8-F1
#
_entry.id   AF-R9AWM8-F1
#
_cell.length_a   1.000
_cell.length_b   1.000
_cell.length_c   1.000
_cell.angle_alpha   90.00
_cell.angle_beta   90.00
_cell.angle_gamma   90.00
#
_symmetry.space_group_name_H-M   'P 1'
#
loop_
_entity.id
_entity.type
_entity.pdbx_description
1 polymer ?
#
loop_
_entity_poly.entity_id
_entity_poly.type
_entity_poly.pdbx_seq_one_letter_code
_entity_poly.pdbx_strand_id
1 'polypeptide(L)'
;MTLDWMLQSKEISTTMNTATWIPLKASKFDESGDIEAAGYRSDFFSCGSIAFFSGKRAVADQLTWREVGGSHDFLSSKDKDGHYSCIENFEINGNEVAGVHLVFDYPQPVLGGRKWILNPDLIVALGLIKDGNNWVRPEENFVVVAREILDKNGDHLLIEIKREFLLDYLAARKLSLRLYCCYQRAESVISLKDSPYKNQVSRVEQQNGGEFDLLIRTLDEVFNRGIELHQDDLENIDKNADNVENVKRVYEGVRIESVFRRDEWIEHENKSTRVRGDQ
;
A
#
# COMPACT_ATOMS: atom_id res chain seq x y z
N MET A 1 19.03 1.70 17.11
CA MET A 1 17.96 2.15 16.20
C MET A 1 17.77 3.64 16.38
N THR A 2 17.32 4.37 15.35
CA THR A 2 17.32 5.84 15.36
C THR A 2 15.91 6.38 15.38
N LEU A 3 15.74 7.52 16.05
CA LEU A 3 14.53 8.34 16.00
C LEU A 3 14.06 8.56 14.56
N ASP A 4 14.98 8.70 13.62
CA ASP A 4 14.70 8.88 12.18
C ASP A 4 13.92 7.73 11.54
N TRP A 5 14.09 6.49 12.02
CA TRP A 5 13.29 5.35 11.55
C TRP A 5 11.82 5.54 11.94
N MET A 6 11.55 5.88 13.20
CA MET A 6 10.17 6.15 13.64
C MET A 6 9.60 7.43 13.02
N LEU A 7 10.42 8.45 12.76
CA LEU A 7 9.98 9.69 12.11
C LEU A 7 9.91 9.61 10.58
N GLN A 8 10.26 8.45 10.00
CA GLN A 8 10.14 8.18 8.57
C GLN A 8 10.81 9.23 7.66
N SER A 9 11.90 9.84 8.12
CA SER A 9 12.51 11.01 7.46
C SER A 9 12.97 10.72 6.03
N LYS A 10 13.36 9.47 5.74
CA LYS A 10 13.72 9.01 4.40
C LYS A 10 12.50 8.95 3.48
N GLU A 11 11.42 8.33 3.94
CA GLU A 11 10.18 8.19 3.16
C GLU A 11 9.53 9.56 2.90
N ILE A 12 9.57 10.45 3.89
CA ILE A 12 9.07 11.82 3.75
C ILE A 12 9.90 12.60 2.72
N SER A 13 11.24 12.52 2.76
CA SER A 13 12.12 13.31 1.88
C SER A 13 12.23 12.77 0.44
N THR A 14 11.98 11.49 0.22
CA THR A 14 12.09 10.87 -1.12
C THR A 14 10.77 11.06 -1.89
N THR A 15 10.80 11.53 -3.14
CA THR A 15 9.62 11.59 -4.02
C THR A 15 9.67 10.47 -5.06
N MET A 16 8.51 9.89 -5.40
CA MET A 16 8.42 8.85 -6.43
C MET A 16 8.73 9.40 -7.82
N ASN A 17 8.52 10.71 -8.05
CA ASN A 17 8.87 11.33 -9.33
C ASN A 17 10.38 11.30 -9.63
N THR A 18 11.23 11.17 -8.62
CA THR A 18 12.70 11.07 -8.80
C THR A 18 13.25 9.66 -8.56
N ALA A 19 12.39 8.72 -8.14
CA ALA A 19 12.79 7.36 -7.86
C ALA A 19 13.13 6.60 -9.16
N THR A 20 14.21 5.81 -9.12
CA THR A 20 14.56 4.91 -10.22
C THR A 20 13.53 3.80 -10.40
N TRP A 21 12.98 3.31 -9.29
CA TRP A 21 11.97 2.25 -9.25
C TRP A 21 10.66 2.81 -8.70
N ILE A 22 9.56 2.50 -9.40
CA ILE A 22 8.22 2.91 -9.03
C ILE A 22 7.46 1.67 -8.56
N PRO A 23 6.96 1.64 -7.30
CA PRO A 23 6.11 0.56 -6.84
C PRO A 23 4.77 0.61 -7.58
N LEU A 24 4.40 -0.48 -8.26
CA LEU A 24 3.09 -0.61 -8.89
C LEU A 24 2.08 -1.21 -7.92
N LYS A 25 2.53 -2.11 -7.05
CA LYS A 25 1.73 -2.64 -5.94
C LYS A 25 2.65 -3.12 -4.83
N ALA A 26 2.34 -2.81 -3.57
CA ALA A 26 3.10 -3.25 -2.41
C ALA A 26 2.21 -3.59 -1.23
N SER A 27 2.60 -4.62 -0.47
CA SER A 27 2.03 -5.03 0.79
C SER A 27 3.11 -5.76 1.58
N LYS A 28 4.08 -5.00 2.09
CA LYS A 28 5.22 -5.50 2.83
C LYS A 28 4.96 -5.34 4.31
N PHE A 29 5.04 -6.42 5.06
CA PHE A 29 4.91 -6.40 6.52
C PHE A 29 6.06 -7.16 7.15
N ASP A 30 6.74 -6.53 8.09
CA ASP A 30 7.74 -7.14 8.95
C ASP A 30 7.37 -6.85 10.41
N GLU A 31 7.39 -7.88 11.24
CA GLU A 31 6.93 -7.84 12.62
C GLU A 31 7.80 -8.71 13.50
N SER A 32 8.05 -8.25 14.73
CA SER A 32 8.79 -9.00 15.72
C SER A 32 8.33 -8.64 17.13
N GLY A 33 8.41 -9.62 18.04
CA GLY A 33 7.99 -9.44 19.43
C GLY A 33 6.50 -9.67 19.63
N ASP A 34 6.07 -9.55 20.89
CA ASP A 34 4.67 -9.71 21.28
C ASP A 34 3.97 -8.34 21.21
N ILE A 35 2.89 -8.26 20.42
CA ILE A 35 2.12 -7.02 20.21
C ILE A 35 1.60 -6.42 21.52
N GLU A 36 1.35 -7.22 22.55
CA GLU A 36 0.84 -6.76 23.83
C GLU A 36 1.93 -6.30 24.80
N ALA A 37 3.22 -6.40 24.43
CA ALA A 37 4.34 -6.17 25.33
C ALA A 37 5.39 -5.18 24.79
N ALA A 38 6.19 -4.63 25.71
CA ALA A 38 7.41 -3.91 25.35
C ALA A 38 8.38 -4.83 24.59
N GLY A 39 9.07 -4.26 23.59
CA GLY A 39 9.89 -5.00 22.64
C GLY A 39 9.17 -5.38 21.35
N TYR A 40 7.85 -5.15 21.25
CA TYR A 40 7.15 -5.22 19.97
C TYR A 40 7.72 -4.24 18.95
N ARG A 41 7.77 -4.68 17.69
CA ARG A 41 8.09 -3.85 16.55
C ARG A 41 7.36 -4.30 15.29
N SER A 42 6.89 -3.34 14.49
CA SER A 42 6.45 -3.59 13.12
C SER A 42 6.85 -2.48 12.14
N ASP A 43 7.06 -2.87 10.89
CA ASP A 43 7.31 -2.02 9.73
C ASP A 43 6.40 -2.49 8.59
N PHE A 44 5.52 -1.62 8.12
CA PHE A 44 4.55 -1.91 7.07
C PHE A 44 4.69 -0.88 5.95
N PHE A 45 4.71 -1.36 4.71
CA PHE A 45 4.62 -0.52 3.53
C PHE A 45 3.59 -1.08 2.57
N SER A 46 2.58 -0.26 2.24
CA SER A 46 1.64 -0.54 1.16
C SER A 46 1.70 0.52 0.07
N CYS A 47 1.43 0.08 -1.15
CA CYS A 47 1.29 0.93 -2.30
C CYS A 47 0.24 0.36 -3.24
N GLY A 48 -0.69 1.20 -3.68
CA GLY A 48 -1.61 0.92 -4.79
C GLY A 48 -1.37 1.90 -5.93
N SER A 49 -1.53 1.43 -7.17
CA SER A 49 -1.39 2.27 -8.36
C SER A 49 -2.51 2.05 -9.37
N ILE A 50 -2.93 3.14 -10.01
CA ILE A 50 -3.88 3.12 -11.13
C ILE A 50 -3.39 4.09 -12.20
N ALA A 51 -3.35 3.64 -13.45
CA ALA A 51 -2.99 4.48 -14.57
C ALA A 51 -4.26 5.07 -15.19
N PHE A 52 -4.50 6.36 -14.97
CA PHE A 52 -5.70 7.06 -15.44
C PHE A 52 -5.52 7.57 -16.86
N PHE A 53 -6.59 7.54 -17.65
CA PHE A 53 -6.61 8.25 -18.93
C PHE A 53 -6.50 9.75 -18.69
N SER A 54 -5.74 10.45 -19.54
CA SER A 54 -5.45 11.88 -19.36
C SER A 54 -6.71 12.76 -19.18
N GLY A 55 -7.82 12.41 -19.84
CA GLY A 55 -9.10 13.11 -19.72
C GLY A 55 -9.87 12.84 -18.42
N LYS A 56 -9.37 11.98 -17.54
CA LYS A 56 -10.04 11.54 -16.30
C LYS A 56 -9.40 12.08 -15.03
N ARG A 57 -8.41 12.97 -15.15
CA ARG A 57 -7.67 13.53 -14.02
C ARG A 57 -8.55 14.16 -12.95
N ALA A 58 -9.48 15.04 -13.36
CA ALA A 58 -10.36 15.73 -12.42
C ALA A 58 -11.26 14.79 -11.60
N VAL A 59 -11.62 13.64 -12.17
CA VAL A 59 -12.37 12.61 -11.43
C VAL A 59 -11.44 11.78 -10.57
N ALA A 60 -10.27 11.43 -11.11
CA ALA A 60 -9.25 10.72 -10.36
C ALA A 60 -8.90 11.48 -9.09
N ASP A 61 -8.62 12.79 -9.14
CA ASP A 61 -8.24 13.60 -7.96
C ASP A 61 -9.26 13.58 -6.81
N GLN A 62 -10.53 13.23 -7.07
CA GLN A 62 -11.58 13.09 -6.05
C GLN A 62 -11.53 11.75 -5.32
N LEU A 63 -10.84 10.75 -5.89
CA LEU A 63 -10.68 9.43 -5.30
C LEU A 63 -9.71 9.51 -4.11
N THR A 64 -9.99 8.68 -3.12
CA THR A 64 -9.20 8.55 -1.91
C THR A 64 -8.43 7.24 -1.90
N TRP A 65 -7.75 6.99 -0.79
CA TRP A 65 -7.07 5.73 -0.54
C TRP A 65 -8.00 4.51 -0.56
N ARG A 66 -9.31 4.69 -0.30
CA ARG A 66 -10.26 3.57 -0.31
C ARG A 66 -10.41 2.97 -1.69
N GLU A 67 -10.40 3.83 -2.71
CA GLU A 67 -10.54 3.44 -4.11
C GLU A 67 -9.19 3.05 -4.74
N VAL A 68 -8.10 3.75 -4.37
CA VAL A 68 -6.79 3.61 -5.05
C VAL A 68 -5.76 2.77 -4.25
N GLY A 69 -5.86 2.72 -2.93
CA GLY A 69 -4.81 2.32 -1.98
C GLY A 69 -4.47 0.83 -1.90
N GLY A 70 -4.94 0.00 -2.82
CA GLY A 70 -4.49 -1.39 -2.98
C GLY A 70 -5.20 -2.46 -2.15
N SER A 71 -6.20 -2.08 -1.33
CA SER A 71 -7.00 -3.01 -0.50
C SER A 71 -8.24 -3.60 -1.19
N HIS A 72 -8.50 -3.25 -2.45
CA HIS A 72 -9.63 -3.78 -3.19
C HIS A 72 -9.23 -4.99 -4.02
N ASP A 73 -10.01 -6.06 -3.90
CA ASP A 73 -9.95 -7.24 -4.75
C ASP A 73 -10.67 -6.91 -6.06
N PHE A 74 -9.90 -6.48 -7.07
CA PHE A 74 -10.45 -6.26 -8.40
C PHE A 74 -10.49 -7.59 -9.14
N LEU A 75 -11.65 -8.24 -9.09
CA LEU A 75 -11.96 -9.42 -9.89
C LEU A 75 -12.83 -9.01 -11.07
N SER A 76 -12.67 -9.72 -12.19
CA SER A 76 -13.67 -9.63 -13.25
C SER A 76 -15.05 -9.98 -12.70
N SER A 77 -16.00 -9.10 -12.90
CA SER A 77 -17.37 -9.27 -12.45
C SER A 77 -18.35 -8.93 -13.55
N LYS A 78 -19.52 -9.56 -13.49
CA LYS A 78 -20.68 -9.17 -14.27
C LYS A 78 -21.70 -8.55 -13.33
N ASP A 79 -22.14 -7.33 -13.62
CA ASP A 79 -23.16 -6.67 -12.81
C ASP A 79 -24.56 -7.27 -13.08
N LYS A 80 -25.56 -6.75 -12.37
CA LYS A 80 -26.97 -7.19 -12.51
C LYS A 80 -27.57 -6.83 -13.87
N ASP A 81 -27.06 -5.80 -14.53
CA ASP A 81 -27.51 -5.30 -15.82
C ASP A 81 -26.81 -6.00 -17.00
N GLY A 82 -25.82 -6.83 -16.68
CA GLY A 82 -25.11 -7.69 -17.60
C GLY A 82 -23.85 -7.07 -18.20
N HIS A 83 -23.42 -5.91 -17.70
CA HIS A 83 -22.13 -5.31 -18.02
C HIS A 83 -21.01 -6.18 -17.44
N TYR A 84 -19.97 -6.42 -18.23
CA TYR A 84 -18.80 -7.18 -17.82
C TYR A 84 -17.63 -6.23 -17.62
N SER A 85 -17.15 -6.12 -16.38
CA SER A 85 -15.97 -5.33 -16.04
C SER A 85 -14.73 -6.19 -16.23
N CYS A 86 -13.89 -5.80 -17.18
CA CYS A 86 -12.61 -6.45 -17.43
C CYS A 86 -11.64 -6.18 -16.27
N ILE A 87 -10.82 -7.15 -15.90
CA ILE A 87 -9.85 -7.01 -14.79
C ILE A 87 -8.82 -5.89 -15.03
N GLU A 88 -8.61 -5.52 -16.29
CA GLU A 88 -7.71 -4.43 -16.64
C GLU A 88 -8.31 -3.05 -16.37
N ASN A 89 -9.64 -2.92 -16.38
CA ASN A 89 -10.32 -1.64 -16.33
C ASN A 89 -10.49 -1.17 -14.89
N PHE A 90 -10.11 0.08 -14.64
CA PHE A 90 -10.57 0.80 -13.47
C PHE A 90 -11.82 1.59 -13.84
N GLU A 91 -12.97 1.13 -13.37
CA GLU A 91 -14.29 1.71 -13.64
C GLU A 91 -14.76 2.57 -12.47
N ILE A 92 -15.38 3.71 -12.79
CA ILE A 92 -16.03 4.63 -11.86
C ILE A 92 -17.51 4.78 -12.24
N ASN A 93 -18.33 5.22 -11.28
CA ASN A 93 -19.75 5.54 -11.51
C ASN A 93 -20.56 4.42 -12.20
N GLY A 94 -20.29 3.15 -11.86
CA GLY A 94 -20.97 1.99 -12.44
C GLY A 94 -20.13 1.35 -13.52
N ASN A 95 -19.98 1.99 -14.69
CA ASN A 95 -19.40 1.34 -15.89
C ASN A 95 -18.43 2.24 -16.69
N GLU A 96 -18.09 3.43 -16.18
CA GLU A 96 -17.24 4.36 -16.91
C GLU A 96 -15.76 4.02 -16.66
N VAL A 97 -15.06 3.53 -17.69
CA VAL A 97 -13.62 3.25 -17.57
C VAL A 97 -12.85 4.55 -17.43
N ALA A 98 -12.24 4.77 -16.26
CA ALA A 98 -11.41 5.94 -15.96
C ALA A 98 -9.91 5.68 -16.11
N GLY A 99 -9.49 4.42 -16.01
CA GLY A 99 -8.09 4.05 -16.10
C GLY A 99 -7.89 2.55 -16.24
N VAL A 100 -6.65 2.11 -16.04
CA VAL A 100 -6.26 0.71 -16.11
C VAL A 100 -5.40 0.30 -14.91
N HIS A 101 -5.58 -0.95 -14.47
CA HIS A 101 -4.72 -1.58 -13.49
C HIS A 101 -3.43 -2.08 -14.16
N LEU A 102 -2.28 -1.76 -13.57
CA LEU A 102 -0.98 -2.25 -14.05
C LEU A 102 -0.55 -3.57 -13.38
N VAL A 103 -1.18 -3.93 -12.28
CA VAL A 103 -1.00 -5.18 -11.55
C VAL A 103 -2.38 -5.72 -11.18
N PHE A 104 -2.64 -6.98 -11.48
CA PHE A 104 -3.89 -7.67 -11.15
C PHE A 104 -3.72 -8.50 -9.89
N ASP A 105 -4.72 -8.43 -9.01
CA ASP A 105 -4.86 -9.35 -7.88
C ASP A 105 -5.53 -10.65 -8.36
N TYR A 106 -4.83 -11.76 -8.25
CA TYR A 106 -5.35 -13.08 -8.59
C TYR A 106 -5.37 -14.01 -7.37
N PRO A 107 -6.49 -14.04 -6.62
CA PRO A 107 -6.73 -15.02 -5.57
C PRO A 107 -6.69 -16.43 -6.16
N GLN A 108 -5.86 -17.31 -5.58
CA GLN A 108 -5.73 -18.68 -6.08
C GLN A 108 -6.88 -19.56 -5.57
N PRO A 109 -7.71 -20.14 -6.45
CA PRO A 109 -8.94 -20.83 -6.03
C PRO A 109 -8.72 -22.17 -5.32
N VAL A 110 -7.51 -22.75 -5.38
CA VAL A 110 -7.25 -24.12 -4.87
C VAL A 110 -6.14 -24.18 -3.82
N LEU A 111 -5.03 -23.48 -4.04
CA LEU A 111 -3.86 -23.55 -3.15
C LEU A 111 -3.94 -22.59 -1.96
N GLY A 112 -4.94 -21.69 -1.95
CA GLY A 112 -4.91 -20.51 -1.09
C GLY A 112 -3.84 -19.51 -1.54
N GLY A 113 -3.83 -18.33 -0.92
CA GLY A 113 -2.89 -17.26 -1.24
C GLY A 113 -3.30 -16.40 -2.44
N ARG A 114 -2.46 -15.40 -2.72
CA ARG A 114 -2.73 -14.34 -3.69
C ARG A 114 -1.52 -14.14 -4.58
N LYS A 115 -1.73 -14.23 -5.89
CA LYS A 115 -0.70 -13.93 -6.88
C LYS A 115 -0.96 -12.58 -7.51
N TRP A 116 0.10 -11.84 -7.72
CA TRP A 116 0.05 -10.61 -8.50
C TRP A 116 0.55 -10.87 -9.91
N ILE A 117 -0.20 -10.36 -10.89
CA ILE A 117 0.10 -10.52 -12.30
C ILE A 117 0.35 -9.13 -12.87
N LEU A 118 1.53 -8.91 -13.44
CA LEU A 118 1.82 -7.68 -14.18
C LEU A 118 0.94 -7.63 -15.43
N ASN A 119 0.40 -6.45 -15.76
CA ASN A 119 -0.53 -6.30 -16.88
C ASN A 119 0.11 -6.81 -18.20
N PRO A 120 -0.53 -7.76 -18.91
CA PRO A 120 -0.01 -8.32 -20.16
C PRO A 120 0.23 -7.29 -21.26
N ASP A 121 -0.58 -6.24 -21.35
CA ASP A 121 -0.40 -5.16 -22.31
C ASP A 121 0.91 -4.40 -22.04
N LEU A 122 1.21 -4.11 -20.78
CA LEU A 122 2.48 -3.52 -20.35
C LEU A 122 3.68 -4.42 -20.70
N ILE A 123 3.55 -5.73 -20.46
CA ILE A 123 4.59 -6.72 -20.78
C ILE A 123 4.89 -6.71 -22.28
N VAL A 124 3.85 -6.79 -23.11
CA VAL A 124 3.98 -6.86 -24.57
C VAL A 124 4.47 -5.54 -25.15
N ALA A 125 3.90 -4.40 -24.71
CA ALA A 125 4.30 -3.08 -25.17
C ALA A 125 5.78 -2.79 -24.89
N LEU A 126 6.30 -3.27 -23.75
CA LEU A 126 7.71 -3.12 -23.38
C LEU A 126 8.59 -4.32 -23.79
N GLY A 127 8.07 -5.27 -24.57
CA GLY A 127 8.87 -6.41 -25.08
C GLY A 127 9.54 -7.22 -23.98
N LEU A 128 8.86 -7.42 -22.85
CA LEU A 128 9.44 -8.05 -21.66
C LEU A 128 9.30 -9.57 -21.69
N ILE A 129 10.30 -10.25 -21.16
CA ILE A 129 10.25 -11.69 -20.86
C ILE A 129 10.51 -11.92 -19.37
N LYS A 130 9.95 -13.01 -18.83
CA LYS A 130 10.13 -13.40 -17.43
C LYS A 130 11.43 -14.17 -17.26
N ASP A 131 12.28 -13.73 -16.32
CA ASP A 131 13.50 -14.41 -15.89
C ASP A 131 13.54 -14.48 -14.36
N GLY A 132 13.19 -15.65 -13.80
CA GLY A 132 12.97 -15.81 -12.37
C GLY A 132 11.94 -14.81 -11.84
N ASN A 133 12.33 -13.99 -10.87
CA ASN A 133 11.48 -12.94 -10.30
C ASN A 133 11.57 -11.59 -11.05
N ASN A 134 12.33 -11.52 -12.14
CA ASN A 134 12.55 -10.31 -12.92
C ASN A 134 11.79 -10.36 -14.25
N TRP A 135 11.38 -9.19 -14.73
CA TRP A 135 10.98 -8.96 -16.11
C TRP A 135 12.09 -8.20 -16.81
N VAL A 136 12.68 -8.80 -17.83
CA VAL A 136 13.83 -8.26 -18.55
C VAL A 136 13.43 -7.90 -19.97
N ARG A 137 14.07 -6.85 -20.54
CA ARG A 137 13.91 -6.49 -21.96
C ARG A 137 15.10 -7.00 -22.77
N PRO A 138 14.95 -8.04 -23.61
CA PRO A 138 16.06 -8.61 -24.39
C PRO A 138 16.72 -7.61 -25.33
N GLU A 139 15.94 -6.73 -25.96
CA GLU A 139 16.41 -5.72 -26.92
C GLU A 139 17.38 -4.70 -26.31
N GLU A 140 17.37 -4.54 -24.98
CA GLU A 140 18.28 -3.68 -24.22
C GLU A 140 19.21 -4.53 -23.35
N ASN A 141 19.80 -5.58 -23.94
CA ASN A 141 20.77 -6.47 -23.30
C ASN A 141 20.23 -7.13 -22.02
N PHE A 142 18.98 -7.59 -22.04
CA PHE A 142 18.31 -8.23 -20.91
C PHE A 142 18.30 -7.36 -19.64
N VAL A 143 18.25 -6.03 -19.79
CA VAL A 143 18.11 -5.13 -18.65
C VAL A 143 16.85 -5.47 -17.85
N VAL A 144 16.97 -5.54 -16.52
CA VAL A 144 15.80 -5.70 -15.63
C VAL A 144 14.95 -4.44 -15.70
N VAL A 145 13.69 -4.60 -16.11
CA VAL A 145 12.69 -3.53 -16.25
C VAL A 145 11.73 -3.52 -15.09
N ALA A 146 11.18 -4.68 -14.71
CA ALA A 146 10.34 -4.84 -13.53
C ALA A 146 10.84 -5.99 -12.68
N ARG A 147 10.54 -5.97 -11.39
CA ARG A 147 10.90 -7.05 -10.45
C ARG A 147 9.78 -7.32 -9.47
N GLU A 148 9.70 -8.57 -9.07
CA GLU A 148 8.74 -9.08 -8.10
C GLU A 148 9.51 -9.51 -6.85
N ILE A 149 9.08 -9.03 -5.70
CA ILE A 149 9.60 -9.46 -4.41
C ILE A 149 8.56 -10.37 -3.79
N LEU A 150 8.98 -11.57 -3.43
CA LEU A 150 8.16 -12.59 -2.80
C LEU A 150 8.59 -12.79 -1.34
N ASP A 151 7.65 -13.22 -0.51
CA ASP A 151 7.97 -13.71 0.83
C ASP A 151 8.54 -15.15 0.79
N LYS A 152 8.82 -15.71 1.96
CA LYS A 152 9.31 -17.09 2.11
C LYS A 152 8.33 -18.17 1.63
N ASN A 153 7.03 -17.85 1.56
CA ASN A 153 5.97 -18.75 1.10
C ASN A 153 5.71 -18.60 -0.41
N GLY A 154 6.34 -17.61 -1.05
CA GLY A 154 6.19 -17.31 -2.47
C GLY A 154 5.03 -16.36 -2.78
N ASP A 155 4.45 -15.69 -1.78
CA ASP A 155 3.43 -14.67 -1.96
C ASP A 155 4.04 -13.32 -2.32
N HIS A 156 3.36 -12.55 -3.18
CA HIS A 156 3.86 -11.26 -3.66
C HIS A 156 3.82 -10.20 -2.55
N LEU A 157 4.96 -9.55 -2.34
CA LEU A 157 5.15 -8.44 -1.40
C LEU A 157 5.28 -7.09 -2.12
N LEU A 158 5.90 -7.07 -3.30
CA LEU A 158 6.13 -5.87 -4.10
C LEU A 158 6.26 -6.24 -5.58
N ILE A 159 5.60 -5.47 -6.44
CA ILE A 159 5.97 -5.36 -7.86
C ILE A 159 6.35 -3.91 -8.12
N GLU A 160 7.54 -3.71 -8.67
CA GLU A 160 8.04 -2.38 -9.05
C GLU A 160 8.69 -2.41 -10.43
N ILE A 161 8.64 -1.26 -11.10
CA ILE A 161 9.12 -1.07 -12.46
C ILE A 161 10.08 0.12 -12.52
N LYS A 162 11.11 0.02 -13.36
CA LYS A 162 11.99 1.15 -13.65
C LYS A 162 11.20 2.29 -14.26
N ARG A 163 11.35 3.48 -13.69
CA ARG A 163 10.60 4.69 -14.05
C ARG A 163 10.69 4.99 -15.54
N GLU A 164 11.88 4.91 -16.14
CA GLU A 164 12.09 5.24 -17.56
C GLU A 164 11.24 4.39 -18.51
N PHE A 165 11.11 3.08 -18.26
CA PHE A 165 10.30 2.18 -19.09
C PHE A 165 8.81 2.38 -18.84
N LEU A 166 8.43 2.62 -17.58
CA LEU A 166 7.06 2.96 -17.23
C LEU A 166 6.60 4.23 -17.95
N LEU A 167 7.44 5.28 -17.99
CA LEU A 167 7.11 6.52 -18.69
C LEU A 167 6.89 6.31 -20.19
N ASP A 168 7.71 5.49 -20.85
CA ASP A 168 7.49 5.15 -22.27
C ASP A 168 6.12 4.50 -22.50
N TYR A 169 5.72 3.56 -21.64
CA TYR A 169 4.42 2.90 -21.71
C TYR A 169 3.26 3.86 -21.44
N LEU A 170 3.34 4.63 -20.35
CA LEU A 170 2.32 5.61 -19.98
C LEU A 170 2.12 6.63 -21.11
N ALA A 171 3.23 7.13 -21.68
CA ALA A 171 3.21 8.04 -22.83
C ALA A 171 2.51 7.43 -24.03
N ALA A 172 2.86 6.19 -24.41
CA ALA A 172 2.26 5.50 -25.55
C ALA A 172 0.73 5.40 -25.43
N ARG A 173 0.24 5.15 -24.21
CA ARG A 173 -1.19 5.00 -23.91
C ARG A 173 -1.91 6.27 -23.49
N LYS A 174 -1.22 7.42 -23.40
CA LYS A 174 -1.76 8.69 -22.89
C LYS A 174 -2.35 8.55 -21.48
N LEU A 175 -1.59 7.89 -20.61
CA LEU A 175 -1.95 7.61 -19.22
C LEU A 175 -1.09 8.44 -18.26
N SER A 176 -1.67 8.79 -17.11
CA SER A 176 -0.95 9.33 -15.96
C SER A 176 -1.09 8.34 -14.80
N LEU A 177 0.00 7.97 -14.14
CA LEU A 177 -0.06 7.02 -13.03
C LEU A 177 -0.28 7.76 -11.72
N ARG A 178 -1.29 7.36 -10.96
CA ARG A 178 -1.49 7.80 -9.58
C ARG A 178 -1.04 6.70 -8.62
N LEU A 179 -0.30 7.09 -7.60
CA LEU A 179 0.24 6.22 -6.57
C LEU A 179 -0.33 6.63 -5.23
N TYR A 180 -0.83 5.67 -4.47
CA TYR A 180 -1.15 5.87 -3.07
C TYR A 180 -0.20 5.02 -2.22
N CYS A 181 0.70 5.65 -1.48
CA CYS A 181 1.68 4.99 -0.62
C CYS A 181 1.34 5.23 0.86
N CYS A 182 1.45 4.17 1.67
CA CYS A 182 1.28 4.24 3.12
C CYS A 182 2.41 3.48 3.80
N TYR A 183 3.10 4.14 4.71
CA TYR A 183 4.16 3.58 5.53
C TYR A 183 3.73 3.63 6.99
N GLN A 184 3.77 2.51 7.69
CA GLN A 184 3.40 2.45 9.11
C GLN A 184 4.53 1.80 9.89
N ARG A 185 4.91 2.40 11.01
CA ARG A 185 5.89 1.82 11.93
C ARG A 185 5.34 1.85 13.33
N ALA A 186 5.60 0.81 14.08
CA ALA A 186 5.22 0.75 15.48
C ALA A 186 6.33 0.13 16.32
N GLU A 187 6.50 0.63 17.53
CA GLU A 187 7.41 0.09 18.52
C GLU A 187 6.80 0.23 19.92
N SER A 188 6.99 -0.77 20.77
CA SER A 188 6.60 -0.69 22.17
C SER A 188 7.82 -0.66 23.08
N VAL A 189 7.86 0.33 23.96
CA VAL A 189 8.96 0.53 24.93
C VAL A 189 8.42 0.47 26.34
N ILE A 190 9.27 0.08 27.29
CA ILE A 190 8.89 -0.01 28.71
C ILE A 190 8.52 1.38 29.26
N SER A 191 9.29 2.41 28.90
CA SER A 191 9.14 3.78 29.40
C SER A 191 9.47 4.78 28.29
N LEU A 192 8.56 5.74 28.05
CA LEU A 192 8.80 6.82 27.09
C LEU A 192 10.02 7.66 27.50
N LYS A 193 10.16 7.96 28.80
CA LYS A 193 11.20 8.84 29.35
C LYS A 193 12.61 8.30 29.13
N ASP A 194 12.74 6.97 29.17
CA ASP A 194 14.02 6.26 29.03
C ASP A 194 14.27 5.77 27.59
N SER A 195 13.38 6.11 26.66
CA SER A 195 13.47 5.74 25.25
C SER A 195 14.12 6.83 24.38
N PRO A 196 14.53 6.50 23.14
CA PRO A 196 14.90 7.49 22.13
C PRO A 196 13.78 8.50 21.81
N TYR A 197 12.54 8.22 22.18
CA TYR A 197 11.35 9.00 21.87
C TYR A 197 10.93 9.97 22.98
N LYS A 198 11.72 10.10 24.06
CA LYS A 198 11.38 10.88 25.27
C LYS A 198 10.92 12.34 25.06
N ASN A 199 11.35 12.96 23.96
CA ASN A 199 11.01 14.35 23.63
C ASN A 199 9.93 14.45 22.53
N GLN A 200 9.36 13.32 22.12
CA GLN A 200 8.33 13.27 21.11
C GLN A 200 6.94 13.38 21.75
N VAL A 201 6.02 13.98 21.00
CA VAL A 201 4.61 14.08 21.34
C VAL A 201 3.78 13.68 20.13
N SER A 202 2.59 13.14 20.39
CA SER A 202 1.62 12.81 19.35
C SER A 202 1.27 14.06 18.53
N ARG A 203 1.26 13.94 17.20
CA ARG A 203 0.99 15.03 16.27
C ARG A 203 0.58 14.52 14.90
N VAL A 204 -0.09 15.39 14.16
CA VAL A 204 -0.45 15.19 12.75
C VAL A 204 0.08 16.39 11.98
N GLU A 205 0.83 16.14 10.91
CA GLU A 205 1.52 17.18 10.16
C GLU A 205 1.43 16.91 8.65
N GLN A 206 1.32 17.97 7.85
CA GLN A 206 1.48 17.89 6.41
C GLN A 206 2.95 18.11 6.06
N GLN A 207 3.59 17.13 5.43
CA GLN A 207 5.01 17.19 5.06
C GLN A 207 5.24 16.63 3.66
N ASN A 208 5.95 17.39 2.83
CA ASN A 208 6.36 17.02 1.48
C ASN A 208 5.24 16.37 0.62
N GLY A 209 4.05 16.99 0.64
CA GLY A 209 2.87 16.54 -0.11
C GLY A 209 2.14 15.32 0.47
N GLY A 210 2.51 14.85 1.66
CA GLY A 210 1.84 13.78 2.38
C GLY A 210 1.45 14.17 3.82
N GLU A 211 0.70 13.28 4.46
CA GLU A 211 0.27 13.39 5.85
C GLU A 211 1.11 12.45 6.73
N PHE A 212 1.69 12.98 7.79
CA PHE A 212 2.45 12.23 8.78
C PHE A 212 1.74 12.30 10.14
N ASP A 213 1.40 11.12 10.67
CA ASP A 213 0.87 10.92 12.01
C ASP A 213 1.96 10.32 12.89
N LEU A 214 2.16 10.88 14.08
CA LEU A 214 2.86 10.22 15.18
C LEU A 214 1.90 10.09 16.35
N LEU A 215 1.74 8.89 16.88
CA LEU A 215 0.84 8.58 17.98
C LEU A 215 1.62 7.87 19.08
N ILE A 216 1.55 8.41 20.29
CA ILE A 216 2.19 7.87 21.48
C ILE A 216 1.09 7.60 22.51
N ARG A 217 0.93 6.34 22.90
CA ARG A 217 -0.12 5.86 23.81
C ARG A 217 0.42 4.82 24.77
N THR A 218 -0.19 4.69 25.94
CA THR A 218 0.09 3.53 26.82
C THR A 218 -0.43 2.25 26.17
N LEU A 219 0.17 1.09 26.44
CA LEU A 219 -0.36 -0.17 25.92
C LEU A 219 -1.76 -0.48 26.46
N ASP A 220 -2.06 -0.06 27.69
CA ASP A 220 -3.41 -0.12 28.24
C ASP A 220 -4.43 0.62 27.36
N GLU A 221 -4.13 1.85 26.91
CA GLU A 221 -5.01 2.60 26.00
C GLU A 221 -5.15 1.94 24.61
N VAL A 222 -4.12 1.23 24.15
CA VAL A 222 -4.15 0.52 22.86
C VAL A 222 -5.07 -0.69 22.91
N PHE A 223 -4.94 -1.55 23.93
CA PHE A 223 -5.63 -2.84 23.97
C PHE A 223 -6.95 -2.83 24.75
N ASN A 224 -7.14 -1.91 25.70
CA ASN A 224 -8.38 -1.85 26.48
C ASN A 224 -9.46 -0.93 25.88
N ARG A 225 -9.16 -0.17 24.81
CA ARG A 225 -10.15 0.71 24.13
C ARG A 225 -11.31 -0.04 23.46
N GLY A 226 -11.13 -1.31 23.10
CA GLY A 226 -12.20 -2.14 22.52
C GLY A 226 -13.23 -2.65 23.53
N ILE A 227 -12.93 -2.59 24.83
CA ILE A 227 -13.82 -3.07 25.90
C ILE A 227 -14.90 -2.03 26.25
N GLU A 228 -14.64 -0.75 26.00
CA GLU A 228 -15.59 0.35 26.30
C GLU A 228 -16.72 0.49 25.26
N LEU A 229 -16.50 0.09 24.00
CA LEU A 229 -17.47 0.24 22.91
C LEU A 229 -18.53 -0.88 22.83
N HIS A 230 -18.38 -1.98 23.58
CA HIS A 230 -19.32 -3.10 23.61
C HIS A 230 -20.31 -3.08 24.79
N GLN A 231 -20.36 -1.98 25.58
CA GLN A 231 -21.35 -1.89 26.67
C GLN A 231 -22.80 -1.82 26.16
N ASP A 232 -23.03 -1.37 24.92
CA ASP A 232 -24.38 -1.28 24.34
C ASP A 232 -24.88 -2.60 23.72
N ASP A 233 -24.00 -3.59 23.48
CA ASP A 233 -24.38 -4.92 22.93
C ASP A 233 -24.70 -5.96 24.02
N LEU A 234 -24.62 -5.59 25.30
CA LEU A 234 -24.83 -6.50 26.44
C LEU A 234 -26.28 -6.58 26.96
N GLU A 235 -27.26 -5.96 26.28
CA GLU A 235 -28.68 -6.05 26.69
C GLU A 235 -29.35 -7.41 26.45
N ASN A 236 -28.65 -8.40 25.85
CA ASN A 236 -29.20 -9.74 25.58
C ASN A 236 -28.43 -10.91 26.24
N ILE A 237 -27.58 -10.67 27.24
CA ILE A 237 -26.96 -11.77 27.99
C ILE A 237 -27.83 -12.12 29.21
N ASP A 238 -28.24 -13.39 29.23
CA ASP A 238 -29.02 -14.05 30.27
C ASP A 238 -28.47 -13.76 31.69
N LYS A 239 -29.35 -13.29 32.59
CA LYS A 239 -29.01 -12.83 33.96
C LYS A 239 -28.76 -13.99 34.94
N ASN A 240 -28.11 -15.07 34.49
CA ASN A 240 -27.80 -16.24 35.31
C ASN A 240 -26.40 -16.80 35.05
N ALA A 241 -25.40 -15.92 35.02
CA ALA A 241 -24.01 -16.32 35.25
C ALA A 241 -23.44 -15.44 36.38
N ASP A 242 -23.27 -16.06 37.55
CA ASP A 242 -22.57 -15.48 38.69
C ASP A 242 -21.18 -14.96 38.26
N ASN A 243 -20.90 -13.69 38.57
CA ASN A 243 -19.60 -13.02 38.57
C ASN A 243 -18.68 -13.28 37.35
N VAL A 244 -18.90 -12.55 36.26
CA VAL A 244 -17.77 -12.15 35.41
C VAL A 244 -17.14 -10.91 36.05
N GLU A 245 -16.16 -11.11 36.93
CA GLU A 245 -15.23 -10.04 37.28
C GLU A 245 -14.60 -9.54 35.97
N ASN A 246 -14.81 -8.26 35.66
CA ASN A 246 -14.13 -7.57 34.58
C ASN A 246 -12.62 -7.51 34.92
N VAL A 247 -11.88 -8.58 34.65
CA VAL A 247 -10.42 -8.61 34.80
C VAL A 247 -9.84 -7.76 33.68
N LYS A 248 -9.71 -6.45 33.94
CA LYS A 248 -8.94 -5.55 33.08
C LYS A 248 -7.50 -6.05 33.06
N ARG A 249 -7.07 -6.58 31.92
CA ARG A 249 -5.66 -6.92 31.71
C ARG A 249 -4.84 -5.63 31.74
N VAL A 250 -3.77 -5.65 32.52
CA VAL A 250 -2.82 -4.54 32.63
C VAL A 250 -1.71 -4.78 31.61
N TYR A 251 -1.54 -3.83 30.70
CA TYR A 251 -0.50 -3.86 29.68
C TYR A 251 0.57 -2.81 30.01
N GLU A 252 1.78 -3.27 30.33
CA GLU A 252 2.89 -2.41 30.72
C GLU A 252 3.68 -1.90 29.52
N GLY A 253 3.71 -0.59 29.33
CA GLY A 253 4.57 0.08 28.37
C GLY A 253 3.88 1.18 27.59
N VAL A 254 4.61 1.72 26.61
CA VAL A 254 4.17 2.79 25.73
C VAL A 254 4.37 2.35 24.28
N ARG A 255 3.31 2.45 23.48
CA ARG A 255 3.31 2.27 22.03
C ARG A 255 3.60 3.60 21.35
N ILE A 256 4.60 3.60 20.47
CA ILE A 256 4.88 4.67 19.53
C ILE A 256 4.54 4.15 18.14
N GLU A 257 3.62 4.82 17.45
CA GLU A 257 3.17 4.50 16.11
C GLU A 257 3.37 5.71 15.21
N SER A 258 3.89 5.49 14.01
CA SER A 258 3.93 6.51 12.97
C SER A 258 3.26 6.00 11.72
N VAL A 259 2.55 6.89 11.03
CA VAL A 259 1.97 6.62 9.72
C VAL A 259 2.27 7.77 8.77
N PHE A 260 2.89 7.49 7.63
CA PHE A 260 3.05 8.46 6.55
C PHE A 260 2.24 8.01 5.33
N ARG A 261 1.35 8.87 4.85
CA ARG A 261 0.52 8.62 3.67
C ARG A 261 0.82 9.69 2.64
N ARG A 262 1.06 9.27 1.39
CA ARG A 262 1.27 10.21 0.29
C ARG A 262 0.62 9.71 -0.98
N ASP A 263 -0.02 10.65 -1.65
CA ASP A 263 -0.55 10.50 -2.99
C ASP A 263 0.36 11.23 -3.97
N GLU A 264 0.77 10.56 -5.04
CA GLU A 264 1.69 11.10 -6.03
C GLU A 264 1.24 10.78 -7.44
N TRP A 265 1.51 11.71 -8.34
CA TRP A 265 1.32 11.53 -9.77
C TRP A 265 2.66 11.37 -10.48
N ILE A 266 2.74 10.36 -11.35
CA ILE A 266 3.85 10.17 -12.27
C ILE A 266 3.35 10.54 -13.67
N GLU A 267 3.93 11.62 -14.18
CA GLU A 267 3.62 12.19 -15.49
C GLU A 267 4.75 11.91 -16.47
N HIS A 268 4.38 11.71 -17.74
CA HIS A 268 5.31 11.56 -18.84
C HIS A 268 5.44 12.86 -19.64
N GLU A 269 6.57 13.04 -20.32
CA GLU A 269 6.79 14.19 -21.22
C GLU A 269 6.23 13.98 -22.64
N ASN A 270 5.27 13.06 -22.77
CA ASN A 270 4.63 12.66 -24.03
C ASN A 270 5.63 12.12 -25.06
N LYS A 271 6.72 11.51 -24.57
CA LYS A 271 7.72 10.82 -25.38
C LYS A 271 7.73 9.35 -25.03
N SER A 272 7.67 8.50 -26.05
CA SER A 272 7.70 7.05 -25.94
C SER A 272 8.66 6.47 -26.96
N THR A 273 9.93 6.41 -26.57
CA THR A 273 11.03 5.90 -27.40
C THR A 273 10.90 4.39 -27.61
N ARG A 274 10.54 3.63 -26.56
CA ARG A 274 10.54 2.17 -26.59
C ARG A 274 9.28 1.52 -27.15
N VAL A 275 8.15 2.21 -27.07
CA VAL A 275 6.85 1.68 -27.52
C VAL A 275 6.41 2.32 -28.83
N ARG A 276 6.51 3.64 -28.98
CA ARG A 276 6.15 4.34 -30.23
C ARG A 276 7.32 4.58 -31.19
N GLY A 277 8.56 4.53 -30.69
CA GLY A 277 9.73 4.86 -31.50
C GLY A 277 9.95 6.37 -31.67
N ASP A 278 9.44 7.19 -30.74
CA ASP A 278 9.60 8.64 -30.80
C ASP A 278 11.10 9.03 -30.74
N GLN A 279 11.53 10.01 -31.54
CA GLN A 279 12.91 10.52 -31.58
C GLN A 279 13.12 11.75 -30.69
#